data_AF-A0A8X6P5C8-F1
#
_entry.id   AF-A0A8X6P5C8-F1
#
_cell.length_a   1.000
_cell.length_b   1.000
_cell.length_c   1.000
_cell.angle_alpha   90.00
_cell.angle_beta   90.00
_cell.angle_gamma   90.00
#
_symmetry.space_group_name_H-M   'P 1'
#
loop_
_entity.id
_entity.type
_entity.pdbx_description
1 polymer ?
#
loop_
_entity_poly.entity_id
_entity_poly.type
_entity_poly.pdbx_seq_one_letter_code
_entity_poly.pdbx_strand_id
1 'polypeptide(L)'
;MEVHSKYKNVELFPNDSPSHSRKGKVFLELLLEHHLNDPSFTEEDVREEVDTFMFEGHDTTAMALSWALYSLGQNPEIQLRVQEELDEIFKDDISRNVTREDITRMKYLECVIK
;
A
#
# COMPACT_ATOMS: atom_id res chain seq x y z
N MET A 1 3.68 35.81 -26.18
CA MET A 1 3.90 36.18 -24.77
C MET A 1 3.23 35.10 -23.91
N GLU A 2 3.71 33.86 -24.05
CA GLU A 2 4.61 33.20 -23.08
C GLU A 2 3.96 32.92 -21.72
N VAL A 3 3.20 31.83 -21.63
CA VAL A 3 2.78 31.22 -20.35
C VAL A 3 3.07 29.70 -20.30
N HIS A 4 3.81 29.14 -21.26
CA HIS A 4 4.18 27.71 -21.28
C HIS A 4 5.52 27.37 -20.60
N SER A 5 5.98 28.17 -19.62
CA SER A 5 7.35 28.03 -19.08
C SER A 5 7.48 27.90 -17.56
N LYS A 6 6.42 27.57 -16.81
CA LYS A 6 6.52 27.54 -15.34
C LYS A 6 6.64 26.17 -14.66
N TYR A 7 6.48 25.05 -15.37
CA TYR A 7 6.50 23.73 -14.74
C TYR A 7 7.59 22.79 -15.26
N LYS A 8 8.60 23.31 -15.96
CA LYS A 8 9.60 22.47 -16.64
C LYS A 8 10.78 21.99 -15.78
N ASN A 9 10.86 22.32 -14.49
CA ASN A 9 11.95 21.87 -13.61
C ASN A 9 11.50 21.82 -12.15
N VAL A 10 10.68 20.83 -11.79
CA VAL A 10 10.64 20.36 -10.40
C VAL A 10 11.21 18.96 -10.43
N GLU A 11 12.50 18.82 -10.11
CA GLU A 11 13.11 17.52 -9.82
C GLU A 11 12.49 17.04 -8.49
N LEU A 12 11.41 16.27 -8.58
CA LEU A 12 10.65 15.82 -7.41
C LEU A 12 11.32 14.68 -6.64
N PHE A 13 12.40 14.08 -7.12
CA PHE A 13 13.09 12.99 -6.41
C PHE A 13 14.59 12.97 -6.68
N PRO A 14 15.46 12.80 -5.66
CA PRO A 14 16.87 12.55 -5.86
C PRO A 14 17.08 11.29 -6.72
N ASN A 15 17.96 11.39 -7.71
CA ASN A 15 18.41 10.27 -8.54
C ASN A 15 19.15 9.23 -7.68
N ASP A 16 18.44 8.19 -7.24
CA ASP A 16 19.06 6.94 -6.83
C ASP A 16 19.18 5.98 -8.02
N SER A 17 20.41 5.51 -8.20
CA SER A 17 21.01 4.67 -9.25
C SER A 17 20.18 3.46 -9.78
N PRO A 18 20.52 2.93 -10.97
CA PRO A 18 19.61 2.14 -11.79
C PRO A 18 19.54 0.68 -11.36
N SER A 19 18.42 0.26 -10.74
CA SER A 19 17.96 -1.12 -10.86
C SER A 19 16.67 -1.14 -11.69
N HIS A 20 16.82 -1.53 -12.96
CA HIS A 20 15.71 -1.72 -13.88
C HIS A 20 14.91 -2.99 -13.50
N SER A 21 14.11 -2.90 -12.44
CA SER A 21 12.81 -3.57 -12.44
C SER A 21 11.79 -2.50 -12.80
N ARG A 22 10.79 -2.82 -13.63
CA ARG A 22 9.66 -1.90 -13.82
C ARG A 22 8.99 -1.74 -12.45
N LYS A 23 9.39 -0.75 -11.66
CA LYS A 23 8.63 -0.31 -10.50
C LYS A 23 7.27 0.11 -11.05
N GLY A 24 6.22 -0.59 -10.65
CA GLY A 24 4.86 -0.17 -11.00
C GLY A 24 4.67 1.27 -10.56
N LYS A 25 4.02 2.08 -11.39
CA LYS A 25 3.69 3.46 -11.04
C LYS A 25 2.84 3.47 -9.79
N VAL A 26 3.16 4.37 -8.86
CA VAL A 26 2.34 4.55 -7.66
C VAL A 26 1.02 5.23 -8.03
N PHE A 27 0.00 5.11 -7.19
CA PHE A 27 -1.36 5.59 -7.50
C PHE A 27 -1.39 7.07 -7.94
N LEU A 28 -0.73 7.96 -7.19
CA LEU A 28 -0.65 9.39 -7.56
C LEU A 28 0.06 9.60 -8.90
N GLU A 29 1.12 8.84 -9.18
CA GLU A 29 1.85 8.93 -10.45
C GLU A 29 0.98 8.51 -11.64
N LEU A 30 0.12 7.50 -11.46
CA LEU A 30 -0.86 7.07 -12.46
C LEU A 30 -1.88 8.18 -12.76
N LEU A 31 -2.41 8.82 -11.72
CA LEU A 31 -3.39 9.91 -11.87
C LEU A 31 -2.77 11.15 -12.52
N LEU A 32 -1.56 11.52 -12.13
CA LEU A 32 -0.83 12.64 -12.73
C LEU A 32 -0.50 12.38 -14.20
N GLU A 33 -0.08 11.16 -14.54
CA GLU A 33 0.12 10.80 -15.94
C GLU A 33 -1.18 10.85 -16.75
N HIS A 34 -2.30 10.45 -16.17
CA HIS A 34 -3.60 10.56 -16.82
C HIS A 34 -3.96 12.03 -17.10
N HIS A 35 -3.82 12.91 -16.10
CA HIS A 35 -4.03 14.35 -16.23
C HIS A 35 -3.15 14.99 -17.32
N LEU A 36 -1.87 14.57 -17.41
CA LEU A 36 -0.93 15.09 -18.41
C LEU A 36 -1.27 14.65 -19.84
N ASN A 37 -1.91 13.50 -20.01
CA ASN A 37 -2.28 12.95 -21.31
C ASN A 37 -3.70 13.37 -21.76
N ASP A 38 -4.60 13.61 -20.81
CA ASP A 38 -5.98 14.04 -21.05
C ASP A 38 -6.32 15.30 -20.23
N PRO A 39 -6.29 16.49 -20.86
CA PRO A 39 -6.63 17.76 -20.20
C PRO A 39 -8.08 17.85 -19.70
N SER A 40 -8.96 16.92 -20.08
CA SER A 40 -10.34 16.86 -19.56
C SER A 40 -10.41 16.27 -18.15
N PHE A 41 -9.41 15.48 -17.75
CA PHE A 41 -9.20 15.06 -16.37
C PHE A 41 -8.36 16.13 -15.68
N THR A 42 -8.93 16.88 -14.75
CA THR A 42 -8.33 18.08 -14.16
C THR A 42 -7.48 17.76 -12.92
N GLU A 43 -6.73 18.76 -12.43
CA GLU A 43 -6.03 18.64 -11.15
C GLU A 43 -7.00 18.47 -9.97
N GLU A 44 -8.22 19.02 -10.08
CA GLU A 44 -9.26 18.83 -9.07
C GLU A 44 -9.74 17.38 -9.07
N ASP A 45 -9.96 16.78 -10.24
CA ASP A 45 -10.32 15.36 -10.34
C ASP A 45 -9.21 14.45 -9.75
N VAL A 46 -7.93 14.77 -9.98
CA VAL A 46 -6.81 14.07 -9.32
C VAL A 46 -6.92 14.14 -7.80
N ARG A 47 -7.23 15.32 -7.26
CA ARG A 47 -7.36 15.51 -5.81
C ARG A 47 -8.56 14.75 -5.26
N GLU A 48 -9.71 14.84 -5.92
CA GLU A 48 -10.93 14.15 -5.52
C GLU A 48 -10.71 12.62 -5.46
N GLU A 49 -10.04 12.04 -6.46
CA GLU A 49 -9.70 10.61 -6.48
C GLU A 49 -8.73 10.24 -5.34
N VAL A 50 -7.70 11.05 -5.10
CA VAL A 50 -6.75 10.80 -4.00
C VAL A 50 -7.47 10.87 -2.64
N ASP A 51 -8.29 11.89 -2.42
CA ASP A 51 -9.03 12.07 -1.16
C ASP A 51 -10.00 10.92 -0.92
N THR A 52 -10.71 10.49 -1.97
CA THR A 52 -11.64 9.37 -1.91
C THR A 52 -10.92 8.07 -1.49
N PHE A 53 -9.87 7.68 -2.22
CA PHE A 53 -9.15 6.44 -1.93
C PHE A 53 -8.49 6.44 -0.55
N MET A 54 -7.92 7.57 -0.12
CA MET A 54 -7.26 7.65 1.18
C MET A 54 -8.26 7.63 2.34
N PHE A 55 -9.41 8.29 2.21
CA PHE A 55 -10.39 8.39 3.29
C PHE A 55 -11.23 7.11 3.43
N GLU A 56 -11.77 6.61 2.32
CA GLU A 56 -12.61 5.41 2.34
C GLU A 56 -11.82 4.16 2.79
N GLY A 57 -10.54 4.09 2.43
CA GLY A 57 -9.66 2.99 2.83
C GLY A 57 -9.19 3.06 4.29
N HIS A 58 -9.07 4.27 4.86
CA HIS A 58 -8.48 4.46 6.19
C HIS A 58 -9.36 3.89 7.31
N ASP A 59 -10.59 4.40 7.44
CA ASP A 59 -11.44 4.08 8.59
C ASP A 59 -11.94 2.62 8.54
N THR A 60 -12.22 2.12 7.34
CA THR A 60 -12.65 0.72 7.13
C THR A 60 -11.53 -0.27 7.51
N THR A 61 -10.31 -0.03 7.05
CA THR A 61 -9.15 -0.88 7.36
C THR A 61 -8.76 -0.79 8.84
N ALA A 62 -8.77 0.41 9.43
CA ALA A 62 -8.48 0.60 10.84
C ALA A 62 -9.48 -0.16 11.73
N MET A 63 -10.77 -0.12 11.37
CA MET A 63 -11.81 -0.84 12.08
C MET A 63 -11.67 -2.37 11.91
N ALA A 64 -11.40 -2.85 10.70
CA ALA A 64 -11.15 -4.28 10.45
C ALA A 64 -9.97 -4.79 11.28
N LEU A 65 -8.85 -4.05 11.30
CA LEU A 65 -7.67 -4.40 12.11
C LEU A 65 -7.99 -4.39 13.61
N SER A 66 -8.74 -3.39 14.09
CA SER A 66 -9.14 -3.31 15.49
C SER A 66 -9.96 -4.53 15.92
N TRP A 67 -10.91 -4.97 15.09
CA TRP A 67 -11.72 -6.17 15.36
C TRP A 67 -10.91 -7.45 15.26
N ALA A 68 -10.00 -7.57 14.29
CA ALA A 68 -9.11 -8.72 14.18
C ALA A 68 -8.23 -8.86 15.44
N LEU A 69 -7.60 -7.77 15.90
CA LEU A 69 -6.78 -7.75 17.11
C LEU A 69 -7.60 -8.04 18.37
N TYR A 70 -8.79 -7.45 18.49
CA TYR A 70 -9.71 -7.73 19.60
C TYR A 70 -10.10 -9.22 19.63
N SER A 71 -10.47 -9.78 18.48
CA SER A 71 -10.88 -11.18 18.37
C SER A 71 -9.74 -12.13 18.72
N LEU A 72 -8.52 -11.84 18.27
CA LEU A 72 -7.33 -12.61 18.65
C LEU A 72 -7.06 -12.54 20.16
N GLY A 73 -7.14 -11.35 20.77
CA GLY A 73 -6.94 -11.19 22.21
C GLY A 73 -7.97 -11.93 23.08
N GLN A 74 -9.18 -12.15 22.54
CA GLN A 74 -10.24 -12.89 23.22
C GLN A 74 -10.19 -14.41 23.01
N ASN A 75 -9.38 -14.91 22.04
CA ASN A 75 -9.30 -16.32 21.68
C ASN A 75 -7.82 -16.78 21.64
N PRO A 76 -7.21 -17.05 22.81
CA PRO A 76 -5.78 -17.38 22.92
C PRO A 76 -5.34 -18.58 22.07
N GLU A 77 -6.21 -19.57 21.88
CA GLU A 77 -5.96 -20.74 21.05
C GLU A 77 -5.86 -20.40 19.56
N ILE A 78 -6.64 -19.42 19.10
CA ILE A 78 -6.59 -18.94 17.72
C ILE A 78 -5.34 -18.07 17.53
N GLN A 79 -5.03 -17.22 18.51
CA GLN A 79 -3.80 -16.43 18.51
C GLN A 79 -2.55 -17.31 18.48
N LEU A 80 -2.51 -18.38 19.28
CA LEU A 80 -1.40 -19.33 19.27
C LEU A 80 -1.23 -19.97 17.89
N ARG A 81 -2.33 -20.37 17.25
CA ARG A 81 -2.29 -20.98 15.92
C ARG A 81 -1.83 -20.02 14.82
N VAL A 82 -2.19 -18.73 14.91
CA VAL A 82 -1.62 -17.69 14.04
C VAL A 82 -0.12 -17.55 14.30
N GLN A 83 0.31 -17.54 15.56
CA GLN A 83 1.72 -17.45 15.90
C GLN A 83 2.52 -18.65 15.35
N GLU A 84 2.01 -19.87 15.51
CA GLU A 84 2.60 -21.09 14.94
C GLU A 84 2.77 -20.98 13.41
N GLU A 85 1.76 -20.48 12.69
CA GLU A 85 1.85 -20.24 11.25
C GLU A 85 2.98 -19.25 10.91
N LEU A 86 3.10 -18.14 11.65
CA LEU A 86 4.14 -17.14 11.42
C LEU A 86 5.53 -17.70 11.76
N ASP A 87 5.66 -18.44 12.85
CA ASP A 87 6.91 -19.10 13.25
C ASP A 87 7.36 -20.13 12.19
N GLU A 88 6.43 -20.85 11.54
CA GLU A 88 6.75 -21.74 10.41
C GLU A 88 7.19 -20.99 9.14
N ILE A 89 6.65 -19.78 8.91
CA ILE A 89 6.97 -18.94 7.75
C ILE A 89 8.35 -18.29 7.90
N PHE A 90 8.63 -17.72 9.07
CA PHE A 90 9.82 -16.92 9.33
C PHE A 90 10.95 -17.72 9.99
N LYS A 91 10.64 -18.80 10.70
CA LYS A 91 11.60 -19.64 11.43
C LYS A 91 12.53 -18.77 12.29
N ASP A 92 13.84 -18.95 12.15
CA ASP A 92 14.84 -18.21 12.91
C ASP A 92 15.22 -16.85 12.28
N ASP A 93 14.68 -16.49 11.10
CA ASP A 93 15.01 -15.24 10.42
C ASP A 93 13.98 -14.14 10.72
N ILE A 94 14.15 -13.55 11.90
CA ILE A 94 13.40 -12.39 12.37
C ILE A 94 13.91 -11.06 11.79
N SER A 95 15.00 -11.07 11.03
CA SER A 95 15.71 -9.87 10.59
C SER A 95 15.39 -9.47 9.15
N ARG A 96 14.97 -10.44 8.33
CA ARG A 96 14.57 -10.19 6.94
C ARG A 96 13.23 -9.48 6.85
N ASN A 97 13.06 -8.72 5.78
CA ASN A 97 11.77 -8.13 5.45
C ASN A 97 10.75 -9.20 5.02
N VAL A 98 9.47 -8.92 5.29
CA VAL A 98 8.34 -9.70 4.78
C VAL A 98 8.27 -9.55 3.26
N THR A 99 8.16 -10.66 2.55
CA THR A 99 8.05 -10.71 1.09
C THR A 99 6.60 -11.01 0.67
N ARG A 100 6.29 -10.81 -0.61
CA ARG A 100 4.98 -11.19 -1.17
C ARG A 100 4.71 -12.69 -1.04
N GLU A 101 5.73 -13.52 -1.17
CA GLU A 101 5.60 -14.97 -1.03
C GLU A 101 5.22 -15.37 0.39
N ASP A 102 5.77 -14.69 1.41
CA ASP A 102 5.38 -14.92 2.81
C ASP A 102 3.88 -14.63 3.01
N ILE A 103 3.39 -13.52 2.48
CA ILE A 103 1.97 -13.14 2.60
C ILE A 103 1.07 -14.24 2.00
N THR A 104 1.45 -14.83 0.86
CA THR A 104 0.66 -15.93 0.26
C THR A 104 0.65 -17.22 1.09
N ARG A 105 1.57 -17.35 2.05
CA ARG A 105 1.66 -18.48 2.97
C ARG A 105 0.86 -18.25 4.27
N MET A 106 0.49 -17.01 4.60
CA MET A 106 -0.27 -16.61 5.80
C MET A 106 -1.77 -16.94 5.69
N LYS A 107 -2.10 -18.21 5.40
CA LYS A 107 -3.46 -18.64 5.07
C LYS A 107 -4.39 -18.59 6.28
N TYR A 108 -3.90 -18.96 7.46
CA TYR A 108 -4.68 -18.97 8.68
C TYR A 108 -4.90 -17.55 9.20
N LEU A 109 -3.87 -16.70 9.16
CA LEU A 109 -4.02 -15.27 9.43
C LEU A 109 -5.02 -14.61 8.46
N GLU A 110 -5.01 -14.99 7.18
CA GLU A 110 -6.02 -14.52 6.22
C GLU A 110 -7.45 -14.93 6.62
N CYS A 111 -7.65 -16.13 7.18
CA CYS A 111 -8.94 -16.56 7.73
C CYS A 111 -9.35 -15.81 9.00
N VAL A 112 -8.42 -15.23 9.76
CA VAL A 112 -8.74 -14.40 10.92
C VAL A 112 -9.21 -13.01 10.51
N ILE A 113 -8.68 -12.50 9.39
CA ILE A 113 -9.01 -11.17 8.87
C ILE A 113 -10.34 -11.17 8.08
N LYS A 114 -10.70 -12.29 7.44
CA LYS A 114 -11.91 -12.45 6.60
C LYS A 114 -13.12 -12.96 7.37
#